data_AF-A0A085MUQ5-F1
#
_entry.id   AF-A0A085MUQ5-F1
#
_cell.length_a   1.000
_cell.length_b   1.000
_cell.length_c   1.000
_cell.angle_alpha   90.00
_cell.angle_beta   90.00
_cell.angle_gamma   90.00
#
_symmetry.space_group_name_H-M   'P 1'
#
loop_
_entity.id
_entity.type
_entity.pdbx_description
1 polymer ?
#
loop_
_entity_poly.entity_id
_entity_poly.type
_entity_poly.pdbx_seq_one_letter_code
_entity_poly.pdbx_strand_id
1 'polypeptide(L)'
;MTEGNYFHFQGAHFSQTQGVPMGSPLSPVLAEFFMEHLEQRAFACDNFTRRVEFFKRYVDDIFAIVKKGHEQSFLHHLNGLFTEHIKFTIEKEHGGRLPFLDALVIKDGHRLKTTVYRKPRNTDRYLNYHSHHPKSVKIGIVTGMVDRAFHLCDAEFLDAELTHIKRSLMRNDYPGKLVDSCVRRRLELLRSGAPHAQPAQDIRITMPYYTGIAEAVKRLSTTIGFEACFSSSTSLAAMLRSDKVKIPTEEQQGAVYNVNCTCGGSYIGETGNTISHRFKQHIGNLKTYRTAEKRKNGEKVTTRGRPQKKDPDIIMNEALKTSAVAEHAVTCGKTEKDLSVSKVCRETNYQRKKIKEAFYIRHNPNINRDEVSEVSEAWIPISHLTECFTITNRPHRFHTITHPRGSEGTRSRGIDLQDNTPTAPGHTHV
;
A
#
# COMPACT_ATOMS: atom_id res chain seq x y z
N MET A 1 -11.89 -20.71 -3.21
CA MET A 1 -10.87 -19.78 -3.75
C MET A 1 -9.54 -20.51 -3.98
N THR A 2 -9.55 -21.64 -4.69
CA THR A 2 -8.33 -22.39 -5.00
C THR A 2 -7.66 -21.91 -6.29
N GLU A 3 -8.43 -21.30 -7.18
CA GLU A 3 -7.93 -20.75 -8.44
C GLU A 3 -7.54 -19.27 -8.29
N GLY A 4 -6.38 -18.91 -8.86
CA GLY A 4 -5.88 -17.53 -8.89
C GLY A 4 -5.21 -17.03 -7.60
N ASN A 5 -5.07 -17.86 -6.57
CA ASN A 5 -4.44 -17.47 -5.31
C ASN A 5 -2.92 -17.75 -5.33
N TYR A 6 -2.20 -17.00 -6.16
CA TYR A 6 -0.75 -17.11 -6.32
C TYR A 6 -0.04 -15.86 -5.81
N PHE A 7 1.09 -16.03 -5.11
CA PHE A 7 1.98 -14.94 -4.75
C PHE A 7 3.44 -15.27 -5.07
N HIS A 8 4.23 -14.25 -5.33
CA HIS A 8 5.66 -14.40 -5.63
C HIS A 8 6.51 -13.97 -4.43
N PHE A 9 7.39 -14.85 -3.98
CA PHE A 9 8.32 -14.59 -2.89
C PHE A 9 9.68 -15.24 -3.17
N GLN A 10 10.77 -14.47 -2.99
CA GLN A 10 12.16 -14.94 -3.20
C GLN A 10 12.42 -15.69 -4.54
N GLY A 11 11.80 -15.25 -5.63
CA GLY A 11 12.01 -15.85 -6.97
C GLY A 11 11.13 -17.07 -7.25
N ALA A 12 10.28 -17.48 -6.32
CA ALA A 12 9.37 -18.60 -6.47
C ALA A 12 7.91 -18.15 -6.41
N HIS A 13 7.04 -18.88 -7.12
CA HIS A 13 5.60 -18.73 -7.05
C HIS A 13 5.03 -19.74 -6.07
N PHE A 14 4.19 -19.26 -5.16
CA PHE A 14 3.49 -20.05 -4.16
C PHE A 14 1.99 -19.92 -4.37
N SER A 15 1.27 -21.00 -4.10
CA SER A 15 -0.19 -21.00 -4.02
C SER A 15 -0.63 -21.40 -2.62
N GLN A 16 -1.68 -20.75 -2.13
CA GLN A 16 -2.31 -21.15 -0.88
C GLN A 16 -3.35 -22.23 -1.16
N THR A 17 -3.10 -23.42 -0.62
CA THR A 17 -3.95 -24.61 -0.81
C THR A 17 -5.11 -24.68 0.18
N GLN A 18 -4.96 -24.08 1.37
CA GLN A 18 -5.98 -24.05 2.41
C GLN A 18 -6.12 -22.66 3.03
N GLY A 19 -7.36 -22.28 3.33
CA GLY A 19 -7.72 -20.98 3.87
C GLY A 19 -7.88 -19.88 2.80
N VAL A 20 -8.10 -18.66 3.29
CA VAL A 20 -8.27 -17.47 2.46
C VAL A 20 -7.02 -16.58 2.54
N PRO A 21 -6.66 -15.87 1.46
CA PRO A 21 -5.44 -15.05 1.45
C PRO A 21 -5.58 -13.83 2.35
N MET A 22 -4.56 -13.57 3.17
CA MET A 22 -4.49 -12.37 3.98
C MET A 22 -4.36 -11.13 3.09
N GLY A 23 -5.14 -10.09 3.38
CA GLY A 23 -5.12 -8.83 2.62
C GLY A 23 -6.02 -8.79 1.39
N SER A 24 -6.69 -9.90 1.04
CA SER A 24 -7.79 -9.86 0.07
C SER A 24 -9.04 -9.25 0.72
N PRO A 25 -9.72 -8.30 0.04
CA PRO A 25 -10.92 -7.65 0.57
C PRO A 25 -12.10 -8.62 0.74
N LEU A 26 -12.10 -9.75 0.03
CA LEU A 26 -13.15 -10.78 0.13
C LEU A 26 -12.91 -11.78 1.25
N SER A 27 -11.67 -11.92 1.72
CA SER A 27 -11.30 -12.94 2.69
C SER A 27 -12.05 -12.83 4.03
N PRO A 28 -12.26 -11.64 4.63
CA PRO A 28 -13.03 -11.51 5.85
C PRO A 28 -14.47 -12.00 5.71
N VAL A 29 -15.13 -11.69 4.58
CA VAL A 29 -16.52 -12.09 4.32
C VAL A 29 -16.64 -13.62 4.21
N LEU A 30 -15.70 -14.25 3.51
CA LEU A 30 -15.69 -15.72 3.41
C LEU A 30 -15.37 -16.41 4.73
N ALA A 31 -14.45 -15.86 5.52
CA ALA A 31 -14.14 -16.37 6.85
C ALA A 31 -15.39 -16.29 7.75
N GLU A 32 -16.13 -15.19 7.69
CA GLU A 32 -17.38 -15.00 8.44
C GLU A 32 -18.43 -16.05 8.05
N PHE A 33 -18.64 -16.28 6.74
CA PHE A 33 -19.60 -17.29 6.25
C PHE A 33 -19.24 -18.71 6.72
N PHE A 34 -17.95 -19.07 6.67
CA PHE A 34 -17.49 -20.37 7.18
C PHE A 34 -17.72 -20.50 8.69
N MET A 35 -17.42 -19.45 9.45
CA MET A 35 -17.60 -19.45 10.90
C MET A 35 -19.07 -19.53 11.30
N GLU A 36 -19.97 -18.85 10.57
CA GLU A 36 -21.42 -18.98 10.76
C GLU A 36 -21.90 -20.42 10.51
N HIS A 37 -21.44 -21.05 9.42
CA HIS A 37 -21.76 -22.44 9.15
C HIS A 37 -21.23 -23.38 10.25
N LEU A 38 -20.03 -23.12 10.76
CA LEU A 38 -19.45 -23.87 11.87
C LEU A 38 -20.29 -23.72 13.15
N GLU A 39 -20.70 -22.50 13.48
CA GLU A 39 -21.54 -22.19 14.64
C GLU A 39 -22.90 -22.89 14.55
N GLN A 40 -23.54 -22.85 13.37
CA GLN A 40 -24.80 -23.57 13.13
C GLN A 40 -24.65 -25.07 13.41
N ARG A 41 -23.56 -25.68 12.94
CA ARG A 41 -23.28 -27.10 13.21
C ARG A 41 -22.93 -27.36 14.68
N ALA A 42 -22.18 -26.46 15.32
CA ALA A 42 -21.78 -26.59 16.71
C ALA A 42 -22.98 -26.63 17.66
N PHE A 43 -24.05 -25.89 17.34
CA PHE A 43 -25.26 -25.76 18.16
C PHE A 43 -26.48 -26.51 17.59
N ALA A 44 -26.31 -27.32 16.54
CA ALA A 44 -27.40 -28.10 15.93
C ALA A 44 -27.93 -29.24 16.84
N CYS A 45 -27.16 -29.68 17.83
CA CYS A 45 -27.55 -30.75 18.76
C CYS A 45 -27.63 -30.23 20.21
N ASP A 46 -28.64 -30.70 20.95
CA ASP A 46 -28.96 -30.28 22.33
C ASP A 46 -27.84 -30.46 23.37
N ASN A 47 -26.81 -31.25 23.05
CA ASN A 47 -25.74 -31.62 23.98
C ASN A 47 -24.99 -30.41 24.56
N PHE A 48 -24.83 -29.33 23.79
CA PHE A 48 -24.13 -28.12 24.23
C PHE A 48 -25.02 -26.89 24.35
N THR A 49 -26.20 -26.88 23.72
CA THR A 49 -27.19 -25.79 23.81
C THR A 49 -27.63 -25.53 25.25
N ARG A 50 -27.66 -26.55 26.11
CA ARG A 50 -28.00 -26.39 27.55
C ARG A 50 -26.79 -26.13 28.45
N ARG A 51 -25.58 -26.15 27.92
CA ARG A 51 -24.31 -26.05 28.67
C ARG A 51 -23.56 -24.74 28.40
N VAL A 52 -23.83 -24.11 27.27
CA VAL A 52 -23.31 -22.79 26.90
C VAL A 52 -24.44 -21.78 27.08
N GLU A 53 -24.28 -20.87 28.04
CA GLU A 53 -25.29 -19.84 28.35
C GLU A 53 -25.13 -18.61 27.45
N PHE A 54 -23.89 -18.35 27.01
CA PHE A 54 -23.57 -17.22 26.16
C PHE A 54 -22.46 -17.62 25.19
N PHE A 55 -22.58 -17.20 23.94
CA PHE A 55 -21.57 -17.37 22.91
C PHE A 55 -21.63 -16.18 21.96
N LYS A 56 -20.55 -15.41 21.86
CA LYS A 56 -20.40 -14.31 20.91
C LYS A 56 -19.01 -14.36 20.29
N ARG A 57 -18.97 -14.12 18.98
CA ARG A 57 -17.73 -14.04 18.21
C ARG A 57 -17.53 -12.62 17.69
N TYR A 58 -16.28 -12.19 17.70
CA TYR A 58 -15.80 -11.00 17.02
C TYR A 58 -14.63 -11.41 16.11
N VAL A 59 -14.90 -11.53 14.80
CA VAL A 59 -13.93 -12.05 13.82
C VAL A 59 -13.43 -13.45 14.25
N ASP A 60 -12.22 -13.57 14.78
CA ASP A 60 -11.56 -14.79 15.24
C ASP A 60 -11.66 -15.02 16.76
N ASP A 61 -11.98 -13.98 17.54
CA ASP A 61 -12.07 -14.04 19.00
C ASP A 61 -13.49 -14.43 19.46
N ILE A 62 -13.58 -15.45 20.33
CA ILE A 62 -14.86 -15.95 20.88
C ILE A 62 -14.91 -15.73 22.38
N PHE A 63 -16.00 -15.15 22.87
CA PHE A 63 -16.35 -15.10 24.29
C PHE A 63 -17.52 -16.03 24.58
N ALA A 64 -17.34 -16.96 25.52
CA ALA A 64 -18.37 -17.92 25.88
C ALA A 64 -18.50 -18.08 27.40
N ILE A 65 -19.74 -18.20 27.88
CA ILE A 65 -20.06 -18.57 29.25
C ILE A 65 -20.53 -20.02 29.22
N VAL A 66 -19.73 -20.91 29.81
CA VAL A 66 -19.94 -22.35 29.79
C VAL A 66 -20.08 -22.85 31.23
N LYS A 67 -20.98 -23.81 31.46
CA LYS A 67 -21.11 -24.47 32.76
C LYS A 67 -19.78 -25.10 33.18
N LYS A 68 -19.38 -24.82 34.42
CA LYS A 68 -18.09 -25.26 34.98
C LYS A 68 -17.88 -26.75 34.80
N GLY A 69 -16.70 -27.15 34.32
CA GLY A 69 -16.34 -28.55 34.05
C GLY A 69 -16.63 -29.04 32.63
N HIS A 70 -17.40 -28.29 31.84
CA HIS A 70 -17.70 -28.63 30.45
C HIS A 70 -16.83 -27.92 29.41
N GLU A 71 -15.94 -27.02 29.83
CA GLU A 71 -15.16 -26.16 28.94
C GLU A 71 -14.30 -26.98 27.98
N GLN A 72 -13.63 -28.04 28.47
CA GLN A 72 -12.81 -28.90 27.61
C GLN A 72 -13.64 -29.78 26.68
N SER A 73 -14.79 -30.28 27.15
CA SER A 73 -15.69 -31.05 26.29
C SER A 73 -16.24 -30.19 25.14
N PHE A 74 -16.50 -28.91 25.41
CA PHE A 74 -16.93 -27.95 24.40
C PHE A 74 -15.80 -27.63 23.41
N LEU A 75 -14.58 -27.41 23.90
CA LEU A 75 -13.41 -27.22 23.02
C LEU A 75 -13.17 -28.43 22.12
N HIS A 76 -13.28 -29.65 22.66
CA HIS A 76 -13.13 -30.89 21.89
C HIS A 76 -14.22 -31.01 20.82
N HIS A 77 -15.47 -30.70 21.16
CA HIS A 77 -16.58 -30.66 20.21
C HIS A 77 -16.32 -29.70 19.05
N LEU A 78 -15.94 -28.44 19.33
CA LEU A 78 -15.62 -27.46 18.28
C LEU A 78 -14.50 -27.94 17.35
N ASN A 79 -13.43 -28.50 17.93
CA ASN A 79 -12.29 -29.02 17.18
C ASN A 79 -12.60 -30.31 16.40
N GLY A 80 -13.68 -31.01 16.73
CA GLY A 80 -14.12 -32.23 16.03
C GLY A 80 -14.98 -31.97 14.78
N LEU A 81 -15.49 -30.74 14.59
CA LEU A 81 -16.38 -30.43 13.46
C LEU A 81 -15.65 -30.35 12.12
N PHE A 82 -14.46 -29.73 12.12
CA PHE A 82 -13.66 -29.44 10.92
C PHE A 82 -12.16 -29.58 11.22
N THR A 83 -11.75 -30.79 11.63
CA THR A 83 -10.43 -31.13 12.19
C THR A 83 -9.23 -30.68 11.36
N GLU A 84 -9.35 -30.62 10.03
CA GLU A 84 -8.26 -30.26 9.11
C GLU A 84 -8.28 -28.78 8.67
N HIS A 85 -9.27 -27.98 9.11
CA HIS A 85 -9.47 -26.63 8.60
C HIS A 85 -9.32 -25.54 9.66
N ILE A 86 -9.74 -25.80 10.90
CA ILE A 86 -9.69 -24.83 11.98
C ILE A 86 -9.42 -25.52 13.31
N LYS A 87 -8.65 -24.85 14.17
CA LYS A 87 -8.32 -25.34 15.51
C LYS A 87 -8.51 -24.22 16.52
N PHE A 88 -9.44 -24.43 17.43
CA PHE A 88 -9.70 -23.57 18.57
C PHE A 88 -8.73 -23.86 19.70
N THR A 89 -8.40 -22.80 20.43
CA THR A 89 -7.77 -22.86 21.75
C THR A 89 -8.68 -22.14 22.74
N ILE A 90 -8.50 -22.40 24.04
CA ILE A 90 -9.33 -21.77 25.08
C ILE A 90 -8.43 -21.14 26.14
N GLU A 91 -8.73 -19.90 26.48
CA GLU A 91 -8.24 -19.24 27.69
C GLU A 91 -9.34 -19.34 28.75
N LYS A 92 -9.00 -19.80 29.95
CA LYS A 92 -9.97 -19.97 31.04
C LYS A 92 -9.92 -18.79 31.99
N GLU A 93 -11.09 -18.44 32.54
CA GLU A 93 -11.20 -17.50 33.63
C GLU A 93 -10.32 -17.92 34.82
N HIS A 94 -9.53 -16.98 35.34
CA HIS A 94 -8.71 -17.19 36.52
C HIS A 94 -8.99 -16.10 37.56
N GLY A 95 -9.38 -16.50 38.77
CA GLY A 95 -9.66 -15.57 39.86
C GLY A 95 -10.79 -14.57 39.57
N GLY A 96 -11.83 -15.00 38.83
CA GLY A 96 -12.93 -14.11 38.46
C GLY A 96 -12.63 -13.21 37.25
N ARG A 97 -11.52 -13.43 36.54
CA ARG A 97 -11.01 -12.51 35.52
C ARG A 97 -10.67 -13.22 34.22
N LEU A 98 -11.05 -12.62 33.10
CA LEU A 98 -10.74 -13.11 31.75
C LEU A 98 -10.51 -11.94 30.79
N PRO A 99 -9.32 -11.84 30.16
CA PRO A 99 -9.11 -10.90 29.07
C PRO A 99 -9.96 -11.24 27.85
N PHE A 100 -10.57 -10.24 27.22
CA PHE A 100 -11.25 -10.38 25.94
C PHE A 100 -11.12 -9.08 25.14
N LEU A 101 -10.50 -9.16 23.95
CA LEU A 101 -10.13 -8.00 23.14
C LEU A 101 -9.32 -6.97 23.96
N ASP A 102 -9.83 -5.74 24.05
CA ASP A 102 -9.22 -4.62 24.78
C ASP A 102 -9.71 -4.50 26.24
N ALA A 103 -10.58 -5.41 26.69
CA ALA A 103 -11.21 -5.40 28.00
C ALA A 103 -10.74 -6.57 28.89
N LEU A 104 -10.65 -6.32 30.19
CA LEU A 104 -10.52 -7.32 31.23
C LEU A 104 -11.90 -7.50 31.84
N VAL A 105 -12.53 -8.63 31.55
CA VAL A 105 -13.84 -8.98 32.11
C VAL A 105 -13.61 -9.49 33.53
N ILE A 106 -14.33 -8.92 34.49
CA ILE A 106 -14.28 -9.22 35.91
C ILE A 106 -15.66 -9.67 36.35
N LYS A 107 -15.74 -10.88 36.90
CA LYS A 107 -16.96 -11.43 37.46
C LYS A 107 -17.17 -10.90 38.87
N ASP A 108 -18.29 -10.21 39.07
CA ASP A 108 -18.73 -9.68 40.37
C ASP A 108 -20.11 -10.27 40.71
N GLY A 109 -20.09 -11.44 41.35
CA GLY A 109 -21.30 -12.23 41.61
C GLY A 109 -22.00 -12.65 40.31
N HIS A 110 -23.19 -12.08 40.08
CA HIS A 110 -24.01 -12.30 38.88
C HIS A 110 -23.82 -11.23 37.80
N ARG A 111 -22.94 -10.25 38.02
CA ARG A 111 -22.65 -9.17 37.08
C ARG A 111 -21.26 -9.33 36.48
N LEU A 112 -21.11 -8.88 35.25
CA LEU A 112 -19.80 -8.68 34.63
C LEU A 112 -19.47 -7.20 34.70
N LYS A 113 -18.26 -6.92 35.12
CA LYS A 113 -17.64 -5.61 35.06
C LYS A 113 -16.46 -5.65 34.11
N THR A 114 -16.08 -4.52 33.56
CA THR A 114 -14.98 -4.41 32.61
C THR A 114 -14.05 -3.26 32.97
N THR A 115 -12.77 -3.48 32.69
CA THR A 115 -11.74 -2.44 32.70
C THR A 115 -10.81 -2.62 31.51
N VAL A 116 -9.94 -1.67 31.21
CA VAL A 116 -9.01 -1.78 30.10
C VAL A 116 -7.96 -2.85 30.35
N TYR A 117 -7.90 -3.85 29.47
CA TYR A 117 -6.84 -4.86 29.50
C TYR A 117 -5.60 -4.41 28.74
N ARG A 118 -4.43 -4.68 29.32
CA ARG A 118 -3.12 -4.47 28.69
C ARG A 118 -2.34 -5.77 28.77
N LYS A 119 -1.88 -6.27 27.62
CA LYS A 119 -1.02 -7.46 27.59
C LYS A 119 0.25 -7.22 28.44
N PRO A 120 0.82 -8.25 29.10
CA PRO A 120 1.99 -8.07 29.97
C PRO A 120 3.21 -7.42 29.30
N ARG A 121 3.32 -7.53 27.97
CA ARG A 121 4.40 -6.92 27.17
C ARG A 121 4.11 -5.47 26.75
N ASN A 122 3.01 -4.87 27.21
CA ASN A 122 2.71 -3.47 26.92
C ASN A 122 3.72 -2.58 27.65
N THR A 123 4.41 -1.72 26.90
CA THR A 123 5.44 -0.81 27.42
C THR A 123 4.93 0.61 27.66
N ASP A 124 3.66 0.87 27.39
CA ASP A 124 3.06 2.22 27.38
C ASP A 124 3.83 3.22 26.50
N ARG A 125 4.53 2.71 25.47
CA ARG A 125 5.23 3.56 24.48
C ARG A 125 4.24 3.99 23.40
N TYR A 126 3.91 5.27 23.43
CA TYR A 126 3.08 5.92 22.45
C TYR A 126 3.93 6.83 21.56
N LEU A 127 3.28 7.54 20.63
CA LEU A 127 3.96 8.53 19.82
C LEU A 127 4.51 9.64 20.71
N ASN A 128 5.84 9.79 20.77
CA ASN A 128 6.49 10.84 21.55
C ASN A 128 5.98 12.23 21.13
N TYR A 129 5.77 13.12 22.11
CA TYR A 129 5.22 14.46 21.88
C TYR A 129 6.09 15.33 20.96
N HIS A 130 7.41 15.13 20.94
CA HIS A 130 8.35 15.88 20.08
C HIS A 130 8.51 15.29 18.68
N SER A 131 7.82 14.19 18.37
CA SER A 131 7.85 13.61 17.02
C SER A 131 7.30 14.56 15.95
N HIS A 132 7.76 14.39 14.70
CA HIS A 132 7.38 15.21 13.54
C HIS A 132 5.97 14.86 13.02
N HIS A 133 4.96 15.07 13.86
CA HIS A 133 3.56 14.81 13.55
C HIS A 133 2.69 16.02 13.91
N PRO A 134 1.57 16.23 13.18
CA PRO A 134 0.61 17.26 13.51
C PRO A 134 0.12 17.14 14.95
N LYS A 135 -0.16 18.28 15.58
CA LYS A 135 -0.74 18.32 16.94
C LYS A 135 -2.08 17.57 17.02
N SER A 136 -2.86 17.55 15.94
CA SER A 136 -4.12 16.80 15.87
C SER A 136 -3.92 15.29 16.05
N VAL A 137 -2.85 14.71 15.50
CA VAL A 137 -2.51 13.29 15.67
C VAL A 137 -2.16 12.99 17.12
N LYS A 138 -1.34 13.84 17.74
CA LYS A 138 -0.94 13.73 19.15
C LYS A 138 -2.16 13.84 20.08
N ILE A 139 -3.03 14.81 19.83
CA ILE A 139 -4.31 14.94 20.56
C ILE A 139 -5.20 13.73 20.31
N GLY A 140 -5.25 13.22 19.07
CA GLY A 140 -6.03 12.04 18.69
C GLY A 140 -5.67 10.80 19.50
N ILE A 141 -4.39 10.62 19.85
CA ILE A 141 -3.96 9.54 20.75
C ILE A 141 -4.58 9.70 22.13
N VAL A 142 -4.51 10.90 22.72
CA VAL A 142 -5.13 11.19 24.02
C VAL A 142 -6.64 10.93 23.96
N THR A 143 -7.31 11.46 22.93
CA THR A 143 -8.74 11.28 22.71
C THR A 143 -9.11 9.80 22.60
N GLY A 144 -8.39 9.02 21.79
CA GLY A 144 -8.67 7.59 21.60
C GLY A 144 -8.46 6.76 22.87
N MET A 145 -7.46 7.10 23.69
CA MET A 145 -7.25 6.46 24.98
C MET A 145 -8.39 6.77 25.96
N VAL A 146 -8.87 8.02 25.99
CA VAL A 146 -10.02 8.43 26.82
C VAL A 146 -11.32 7.78 26.34
N ASP A 147 -11.54 7.72 25.04
CA ASP A 147 -12.70 7.05 24.45
C ASP A 147 -12.72 5.57 24.85
N ARG A 148 -11.58 4.90 24.70
CA ARG A 148 -11.43 3.50 25.10
C ARG A 148 -11.74 3.31 26.60
N ALA A 149 -11.19 4.15 27.47
CA ALA A 149 -11.45 4.08 28.89
C ALA A 149 -12.94 4.30 29.22
N PHE A 150 -13.56 5.32 28.62
CA PHE A 150 -14.95 5.67 28.87
C PHE A 150 -15.93 4.58 28.43
N HIS A 151 -15.70 3.93 27.28
CA HIS A 151 -16.61 2.91 26.77
C HIS A 151 -16.38 1.51 27.37
N LEU A 152 -15.17 1.22 27.85
CA LEU A 152 -14.83 -0.11 28.38
C LEU A 152 -14.83 -0.20 29.90
N CYS A 153 -14.56 0.87 30.63
CA CYS A 153 -14.50 0.81 32.09
C CYS A 153 -15.88 0.99 32.73
N ASP A 154 -16.20 0.12 33.68
CA ASP A 154 -17.20 0.47 34.70
C ASP A 154 -16.75 1.69 35.50
N ALA A 155 -17.71 2.43 36.07
CA ALA A 155 -17.49 3.70 36.74
C ALA A 155 -16.41 3.64 37.84
N GLU A 156 -16.30 2.52 38.56
CA GLU A 156 -15.30 2.33 39.63
C GLU A 156 -13.85 2.21 39.11
N PHE A 157 -13.66 1.82 37.85
CA PHE A 157 -12.32 1.65 37.26
C PHE A 157 -11.89 2.83 36.39
N LEU A 158 -12.81 3.71 36.02
CA LEU A 158 -12.56 4.80 35.07
C LEU A 158 -11.48 5.77 35.58
N ASP A 159 -11.54 6.21 36.84
CA ASP A 159 -10.58 7.18 37.38
C ASP A 159 -9.16 6.63 37.49
N ALA A 160 -9.03 5.35 37.85
CA ALA A 160 -7.75 4.66 37.86
C ALA A 160 -7.15 4.56 36.46
N GLU A 161 -8.01 4.28 35.46
CA GLU A 161 -7.62 4.19 34.06
C GLU A 161 -7.20 5.56 33.49
N LEU A 162 -7.95 6.63 33.78
CA LEU A 162 -7.59 7.99 33.40
C LEU A 162 -6.25 8.43 34.03
N THR A 163 -6.01 8.03 35.28
CA THR A 163 -4.73 8.27 35.97
C THR A 163 -3.57 7.55 35.27
N HIS A 164 -3.79 6.30 34.84
CA HIS A 164 -2.81 5.56 34.05
C HIS A 164 -2.53 6.25 32.71
N ILE A 165 -3.58 6.65 31.97
CA ILE A 165 -3.46 7.36 30.69
C ILE A 165 -2.59 8.61 30.85
N LYS A 166 -2.86 9.44 31.87
CA LYS A 166 -2.08 10.65 32.16
C LYS A 166 -0.61 10.31 32.42
N ARG A 167 -0.34 9.33 33.28
CA ARG A 167 1.03 8.89 33.60
C ARG A 167 1.78 8.40 32.36
N SER A 168 1.12 7.57 31.54
CA SER A 168 1.71 7.04 30.31
C SER A 168 2.03 8.14 29.30
N LEU A 169 1.11 9.08 29.08
CA LEU A 169 1.36 10.21 28.17
C LEU A 169 2.48 11.12 28.66
N MET A 170 2.57 11.39 29.97
CA MET A 170 3.68 12.16 30.54
C MET A 170 5.04 11.46 30.34
N ARG A 171 5.09 10.12 30.42
CA ARG A 171 6.30 9.33 30.08
C ARG A 171 6.68 9.38 28.60
N ASN A 172 5.77 9.85 27.74
CA ASN A 172 6.00 10.09 26.32
C ASN A 172 6.15 11.60 25.99
N ASP A 173 6.53 12.40 26.99
CA ASP A 173 6.81 13.84 26.93
C ASP A 173 5.61 14.75 26.61
N TYR A 174 4.38 14.26 26.81
CA TYR A 174 3.20 15.12 26.64
C TYR A 174 3.12 16.16 27.76
N PRO A 175 2.89 17.45 27.44
CA PRO A 175 2.70 18.47 28.45
C PRO A 175 1.47 18.17 29.32
N GLY A 176 1.65 18.12 30.65
CA GLY A 176 0.57 17.74 31.58
C GLY A 176 -0.70 18.58 31.42
N LYS A 177 -0.56 19.91 31.29
CA LYS A 177 -1.69 20.84 31.05
C LYS A 177 -2.46 20.51 29.76
N LEU A 178 -1.76 20.07 28.71
CA LEU A 178 -2.39 19.67 27.45
C LEU A 178 -3.20 18.39 27.65
N VAL A 179 -2.61 17.38 28.30
CA VAL A 179 -3.29 16.11 28.60
C VAL A 179 -4.54 16.36 29.43
N ASP A 180 -4.42 17.11 30.53
CA ASP A 180 -5.55 17.42 31.42
C ASP A 180 -6.67 18.15 30.69
N SER A 181 -6.33 19.16 29.88
CA SER A 181 -7.31 19.88 29.08
C SER A 181 -7.98 19.00 28.03
N CYS A 182 -7.23 18.09 27.39
CA CYS A 182 -7.76 17.18 26.38
C CYS A 182 -8.70 16.14 27.00
N VAL A 183 -8.29 15.52 28.11
CA VAL A 183 -9.08 14.53 28.85
C VAL A 183 -10.40 15.16 29.31
N ARG A 184 -10.34 16.31 29.98
CA ARG A 184 -11.52 17.02 30.48
C ARG A 184 -12.50 17.34 29.35
N ARG A 185 -12.02 18.00 28.29
CA ARG A 185 -12.87 18.37 27.15
C ARG A 185 -13.50 17.14 26.48
N ARG A 186 -12.76 16.03 26.38
CA ARG A 186 -13.29 14.81 25.76
C ARG A 186 -14.35 14.14 26.64
N LEU A 187 -14.14 14.06 27.96
CA LEU A 187 -15.14 13.53 28.88
C LEU A 187 -16.42 14.36 28.91
N GLU A 188 -16.30 15.70 28.87
CA GLU A 188 -17.46 16.61 28.74
C GLU A 188 -18.27 16.28 27.49
N LEU A 189 -17.62 16.10 26.33
CA LEU A 189 -18.27 15.74 25.07
C LEU A 189 -18.93 14.36 25.09
N LEU A 190 -18.27 13.35 25.66
CA LEU A 190 -18.81 11.99 25.74
C LEU A 190 -20.05 11.94 26.64
N ARG A 191 -20.05 12.70 27.75
CA ARG A 191 -21.19 12.81 28.66
C ARG A 191 -22.34 13.61 28.08
N SER A 192 -22.06 14.61 27.24
CA SER A 192 -23.10 15.44 26.63
C SER A 192 -23.80 14.74 25.46
N GLY A 193 -23.28 13.62 24.95
CA GLY A 193 -23.85 12.89 23.81
C GLY A 193 -23.91 13.70 22.51
N ALA A 194 -23.19 14.83 22.44
CA ALA A 194 -23.31 15.76 21.34
C ALA A 194 -22.62 15.19 20.09
N PRO A 195 -23.31 15.08 18.94
CA PRO A 195 -22.68 14.68 17.70
C PRO A 195 -21.63 15.73 17.31
N HIS A 196 -20.40 15.27 17.06
CA HIS A 196 -19.33 16.11 16.55
C HIS A 196 -19.56 16.35 15.05
N ALA A 197 -20.44 17.29 14.70
CA ALA A 197 -20.61 17.73 13.34
C ALA A 197 -19.51 18.74 13.01
N GLN A 198 -18.49 18.32 12.26
CA GLN A 198 -17.69 19.29 11.52
C GLN A 198 -18.44 19.59 10.22
N PRO A 199 -18.64 20.87 9.85
CA PRO A 199 -19.16 21.20 8.55
C PRO A 199 -18.21 20.60 7.50
N ALA A 200 -18.76 19.81 6.59
CA ALA A 200 -17.99 19.31 5.46
C ALA A 200 -17.53 20.54 4.64
N GLN A 201 -16.23 20.72 4.53
CA GLN A 201 -15.69 21.64 3.53
C GLN A 201 -15.65 20.90 2.19
N ASP A 202 -16.19 21.54 1.14
CA ASP A 202 -16.33 20.91 -0.18
C ASP A 202 -14.98 20.57 -0.84
N ILE A 203 -13.90 21.24 -0.43
CA ILE A 203 -12.57 21.07 -1.02
C ILE A 203 -11.60 20.55 0.04
N ARG A 204 -11.09 19.33 -0.14
CA ARG A 204 -10.08 18.71 0.75
C ARG A 204 -8.76 18.50 0.02
N ILE A 205 -7.68 19.10 0.54
CA ILE A 205 -6.33 19.01 -0.01
C ILE A 205 -5.43 18.23 0.95
N THR A 206 -4.83 17.14 0.48
CA THR A 206 -3.88 16.35 1.29
C THR A 206 -2.44 16.65 0.87
N MET A 207 -1.57 16.96 1.85
CA MET A 207 -0.16 17.26 1.61
C MET A 207 0.76 16.66 2.69
N PRO A 208 2.07 16.50 2.45
CA PRO A 208 2.99 16.03 3.48
C PRO A 208 3.04 17.00 4.65
N TYR A 209 3.09 16.46 5.88
CA TYR A 209 3.30 17.27 7.07
C TYR A 209 4.77 17.72 7.15
N TYR A 210 4.97 19.04 7.13
CA TYR A 210 6.24 19.67 7.45
C TYR A 210 6.02 20.69 8.56
N THR A 211 6.68 20.51 9.70
CA THR A 211 6.56 21.44 10.83
C THR A 211 6.85 22.89 10.42
N GLY A 212 5.99 23.80 10.85
CA GLY A 212 6.03 25.23 10.54
C GLY A 212 5.20 25.58 9.30
N ILE A 213 5.43 24.86 8.20
CA ILE A 213 4.73 25.08 6.92
C ILE A 213 3.29 24.55 7.01
N ALA A 214 3.10 23.33 7.48
CA ALA A 214 1.79 22.70 7.58
C ALA A 214 0.84 23.50 8.47
N GLU A 215 1.31 24.01 9.60
CA GLU A 215 0.51 24.86 10.48
C GLU A 215 0.13 26.18 9.80
N ALA A 216 1.05 26.79 9.04
CA ALA A 216 0.76 28.01 8.29
C ALA A 216 -0.29 27.77 7.20
N VAL A 217 -0.14 26.67 6.44
CA VAL A 217 -1.11 26.28 5.41
C VAL A 217 -2.47 25.95 6.04
N LYS A 218 -2.51 25.27 7.20
CA LYS A 218 -3.78 24.98 7.88
C LYS A 218 -4.51 26.24 8.32
N ARG A 219 -3.79 27.28 8.76
CA ARG A 219 -4.39 28.59 9.09
C ARG A 219 -4.96 29.26 7.83
N LEU A 220 -4.20 29.27 6.73
CA LEU A 220 -4.66 29.82 5.45
C LEU A 220 -5.87 29.07 4.89
N SER A 221 -5.92 27.74 5.07
CA SER A 221 -7.02 26.92 4.57
C SER A 221 -8.37 27.32 5.18
N THR A 222 -8.38 27.65 6.47
CA THR A 222 -9.58 28.17 7.15
C THR A 222 -10.05 29.50 6.57
N THR A 223 -9.11 30.38 6.19
CA THR A 223 -9.43 31.69 5.57
C THR A 223 -9.95 31.54 4.14
N ILE A 224 -9.35 30.64 3.35
CA ILE A 224 -9.64 30.49 1.92
C ILE A 224 -10.85 29.57 1.69
N GLY A 225 -11.24 28.75 2.68
CA GLY A 225 -12.42 27.89 2.61
C GLY A 225 -12.16 26.47 2.10
N PHE A 226 -10.96 25.92 2.34
CA PHE A 226 -10.64 24.52 2.04
C PHE A 226 -10.07 23.77 3.25
N GLU A 227 -10.19 22.44 3.24
CA GLU A 227 -9.67 21.57 4.28
C GLU A 227 -8.26 21.10 3.93
N ALA A 228 -7.24 21.62 4.63
CA ALA A 228 -5.90 21.06 4.57
C ALA A 228 -5.78 19.81 5.48
N CYS A 229 -5.46 18.67 4.89
CA CYS A 229 -5.14 17.41 5.58
C CYS A 229 -3.65 17.09 5.38
N PHE A 230 -3.04 16.46 6.38
CA PHE A 230 -1.61 16.16 6.34
C PHE A 230 -1.31 14.67 6.42
N SER A 231 -0.46 14.19 5.51
CA SER A 231 0.08 12.84 5.52
C SER A 231 1.49 12.83 6.11
N SER A 232 1.86 11.79 6.83
CA SER A 232 3.26 11.55 7.20
C SER A 232 4.10 11.31 5.94
N SER A 233 5.37 11.70 5.97
CA SER A 233 6.36 11.34 4.95
C SER A 233 6.59 9.82 4.90
N THR A 234 7.37 9.37 3.92
CA THR A 234 7.81 7.97 3.81
C THR A 234 8.40 7.50 5.15
N SER A 235 7.85 6.42 5.72
CA SER A 235 8.33 5.93 7.01
C SER A 235 9.75 5.35 6.87
N LEU A 236 10.53 5.40 7.95
CA LEU A 236 11.81 4.68 8.02
C LEU A 236 11.65 3.21 7.67
N ALA A 237 10.53 2.59 8.05
CA ALA A 237 10.21 1.23 7.63
C ALA A 237 10.06 1.09 6.10
N ALA A 238 9.38 2.03 5.43
CA ALA A 238 9.29 2.01 3.97
C ALA A 238 10.65 2.25 3.28
N MET A 239 11.58 2.95 3.93
CA MET A 239 12.94 3.16 3.41
C MET A 239 13.87 1.97 3.68
N LEU A 240 13.79 1.38 4.87
CA LEU A 240 14.75 0.40 5.38
C LEU A 240 14.29 -1.05 5.22
N ARG A 241 12.98 -1.32 5.11
CA ARG A 241 12.52 -2.71 5.01
C ARG A 241 12.81 -3.30 3.64
N SER A 242 13.43 -4.48 3.67
CA SER A 242 13.67 -5.38 2.54
C SER A 242 12.78 -6.62 2.59
N ASP A 243 11.78 -6.64 3.49
CA ASP A 243 10.90 -7.78 3.73
C ASP A 243 10.03 -8.12 2.52
N LYS A 244 9.71 -7.12 1.70
CA LYS A 244 9.08 -7.32 0.40
C LYS A 244 10.15 -7.52 -0.68
N VAL A 245 9.93 -8.53 -1.53
CA VAL A 245 10.76 -8.76 -2.72
C VAL A 245 10.80 -7.48 -3.55
N LYS A 246 12.01 -6.93 -3.71
CA LYS A 246 12.22 -5.77 -4.57
C LYS A 246 12.12 -6.23 -6.01
N ILE A 247 11.01 -5.90 -6.66
CA ILE A 247 10.85 -6.11 -8.09
C ILE A 247 11.94 -5.29 -8.81
N PRO A 248 12.76 -5.89 -9.69
CA PRO A 248 13.75 -5.19 -10.49
C PRO A 248 13.14 -3.95 -11.15
N THR A 249 13.90 -2.86 -11.24
CA THR A 249 13.39 -1.57 -11.74
C THR A 249 12.71 -1.66 -13.10
N GLU A 250 13.14 -2.61 -13.93
CA GLU A 250 12.64 -2.91 -15.28
C GLU A 250 11.28 -3.60 -15.29
N GLU A 251 11.00 -4.39 -14.27
CA GLU A 251 9.74 -5.13 -14.08
C GLU A 251 8.70 -4.33 -13.28
N GLN A 252 9.09 -3.15 -12.78
CA GLN A 252 8.16 -2.29 -12.07
C GLN A 252 7.10 -1.73 -13.01
N GLN A 253 5.85 -1.95 -12.62
CA GLN A 253 4.68 -1.34 -13.23
C GLN A 253 4.50 0.12 -12.78
N GLY A 254 3.84 0.92 -13.60
CA GLY A 254 3.52 2.31 -13.28
C GLY A 254 4.71 3.25 -13.47
N ALA A 255 4.83 3.84 -14.66
CA ALA A 255 5.90 4.77 -14.95
C ALA A 255 5.52 5.80 -16.02
N VAL A 256 6.19 6.95 -15.98
CA VAL A 256 6.38 7.82 -17.13
C VAL A 256 7.66 7.39 -17.81
N TYR A 257 7.62 7.20 -19.12
CA TYR A 257 8.73 6.73 -19.95
C TYR A 257 8.97 7.68 -21.12
N ASN A 258 10.16 7.61 -21.68
CA ASN A 258 10.57 8.34 -22.87
C ASN A 258 11.05 7.34 -23.94
N VAL A 259 10.52 7.44 -25.16
CA VAL A 259 11.01 6.74 -26.34
C VAL A 259 11.82 7.71 -27.19
N ASN A 260 13.11 7.46 -27.33
CA ASN A 260 14.01 8.26 -28.15
C ASN A 260 14.24 7.59 -29.50
N CYS A 261 14.22 8.41 -30.55
CA CYS A 261 14.57 8.04 -31.91
C CYS A 261 15.97 8.55 -32.26
N THR A 262 16.73 7.81 -33.08
CA THR A 262 18.06 8.24 -33.53
C THR A 262 18.06 9.53 -34.36
N CYS A 263 16.91 9.99 -34.85
CA CYS A 263 16.78 11.30 -35.51
C CYS A 263 16.63 12.49 -34.53
N GLY A 264 16.61 12.23 -33.22
CA GLY A 264 16.42 13.25 -32.18
C GLY A 264 14.97 13.41 -31.70
N GLY A 265 14.01 12.75 -32.34
CA GLY A 265 12.62 12.73 -31.86
C GLY A 265 12.47 12.02 -30.51
N SER A 266 11.67 12.59 -29.60
CA SER A 266 11.41 12.04 -28.26
C SER A 266 9.92 11.96 -28.00
N TYR A 267 9.41 10.81 -27.60
CA TYR A 267 8.01 10.61 -27.23
C TYR A 267 7.90 10.31 -25.74
N ILE A 268 7.07 11.08 -25.04
CA ILE A 268 6.87 10.92 -23.60
C ILE A 268 5.50 10.29 -23.38
N GLY A 269 5.44 9.21 -22.61
CA GLY A 269 4.18 8.53 -22.36
C GLY A 269 4.08 7.96 -20.95
N GLU A 270 2.87 7.63 -20.55
CA GLU A 270 2.60 6.90 -19.32
C GLU A 270 2.19 5.45 -19.55
N THR A 271 2.49 4.58 -18.59
CA THR A 271 1.93 3.23 -18.58
C THR A 271 1.60 2.74 -17.18
N GLY A 272 0.49 2.00 -17.05
CA GLY A 272 0.16 1.19 -15.88
C GLY A 272 0.90 -0.15 -15.86
N ASN A 273 1.40 -0.61 -17.01
CA ASN A 273 2.15 -1.86 -17.15
C ASN A 273 3.66 -1.62 -16.98
N THR A 274 4.48 -2.62 -17.28
CA THR A 274 5.93 -2.45 -17.39
C THR A 274 6.30 -1.66 -18.65
N ILE A 275 7.41 -0.93 -18.61
CA ILE A 275 7.91 -0.15 -19.75
C ILE A 275 8.22 -1.08 -20.93
N SER A 276 8.82 -2.24 -20.68
CA SER A 276 9.09 -3.25 -21.70
C SER A 276 7.82 -3.70 -22.41
N HIS A 277 6.75 -3.96 -21.66
CA HIS A 277 5.45 -4.32 -22.25
C HIS A 277 4.90 -3.19 -23.13
N ARG A 278 4.93 -1.95 -22.63
CA ARG A 278 4.45 -0.79 -23.39
C ARG A 278 5.28 -0.52 -24.64
N PHE A 279 6.60 -0.65 -24.57
CA PHE A 279 7.49 -0.49 -25.72
C PHE A 279 7.21 -1.54 -26.79
N LYS A 280 7.00 -2.82 -26.40
CA LYS A 280 6.58 -3.87 -27.34
C LYS A 280 5.27 -3.54 -28.05
N GLN A 281 4.33 -2.85 -27.41
CA GLN A 281 3.10 -2.39 -28.06
C GLN A 281 3.40 -1.36 -29.17
N HIS A 282 4.27 -0.37 -28.90
CA HIS A 282 4.69 0.60 -29.92
C HIS A 282 5.38 -0.08 -31.12
N ILE A 283 6.31 -1.01 -30.85
CA ILE A 283 6.99 -1.77 -31.89
C ILE A 283 6.02 -2.68 -32.66
N GLY A 284 5.04 -3.27 -31.98
CA GLY A 284 3.97 -4.06 -32.60
C GLY A 284 3.16 -3.25 -33.59
N ASN A 285 2.79 -2.01 -33.24
CA ASN A 285 2.09 -1.09 -34.16
C ASN A 285 2.95 -0.73 -35.38
N LEU A 286 4.25 -0.44 -35.18
CA LEU A 286 5.18 -0.19 -36.28
C LEU A 286 5.31 -1.41 -37.21
N LYS A 287 5.42 -2.62 -36.66
CA LYS A 287 5.47 -3.86 -37.45
C LYS A 287 4.18 -4.10 -38.22
N THR A 288 3.04 -3.79 -37.61
CA THR A 288 1.71 -3.91 -38.23
C THR A 288 1.62 -2.99 -39.46
N TYR A 289 2.07 -1.74 -39.33
CA TYR A 289 2.18 -0.79 -40.43
C TYR A 289 3.08 -1.32 -41.55
N ARG A 290 4.34 -1.68 -41.23
CA ARG A 290 5.33 -2.14 -42.23
C ARG A 290 4.87 -3.41 -42.96
N THR A 291 4.13 -4.27 -42.27
CA THR A 291 3.55 -5.48 -42.87
C THR A 291 2.46 -5.13 -43.89
N ALA A 292 1.59 -4.18 -43.57
CA ALA A 292 0.56 -3.71 -44.49
C ALA A 292 1.19 -2.96 -45.69
N GLU A 293 2.21 -2.13 -45.46
CA GLU A 293 2.98 -1.44 -46.51
C GLU A 293 3.58 -2.44 -47.52
N LYS A 294 4.21 -3.52 -47.03
CA LYS A 294 4.73 -4.58 -47.89
C LYS A 294 3.65 -5.30 -48.70
N ARG A 295 2.49 -5.58 -48.08
CA ARG A 295 1.33 -6.15 -48.79
C ARG A 295 0.84 -5.23 -49.89
N LYS A 296 0.79 -3.92 -49.63
CA LYS A 296 0.41 -2.90 -50.63
C LYS A 296 1.40 -2.86 -51.80
N ASN A 297 2.69 -3.05 -51.52
CA ASN A 297 3.75 -3.08 -52.53
C ASN A 297 3.86 -4.43 -53.28
N GLY A 298 2.97 -5.40 -53.01
CA GLY A 298 2.98 -6.71 -53.67
C GLY A 298 4.09 -7.67 -53.18
N GLU A 299 4.76 -7.35 -52.07
CA GLU A 299 5.79 -8.22 -51.50
C GLU A 299 5.18 -9.45 -50.81
N LYS A 300 5.83 -10.61 -50.95
CA LYS A 300 5.44 -11.82 -50.18
C LYS A 300 5.76 -11.63 -48.71
N VAL A 301 4.73 -11.46 -47.88
CA VAL A 301 4.87 -11.36 -46.43
C VAL A 301 4.65 -12.73 -45.77
N THR A 302 5.66 -13.23 -45.06
CA THR A 302 5.53 -14.37 -44.16
C THR A 302 5.42 -13.89 -42.72
N THR A 303 4.25 -14.05 -42.10
CA THR A 303 4.04 -13.71 -40.68
C THR A 303 3.76 -14.97 -39.85
N ARG A 304 4.37 -15.09 -38.67
CA ARG A 304 3.90 -16.03 -37.65
C ARG A 304 2.60 -15.50 -37.06
N GLY A 305 1.48 -16.16 -37.35
CA GLY A 305 0.15 -15.82 -36.81
C GLY A 305 -0.91 -15.64 -37.89
N ARG A 306 -2.08 -15.13 -37.48
CA ARG A 306 -3.22 -14.92 -38.39
C ARG A 306 -2.88 -13.82 -39.42
N PRO A 307 -3.07 -14.07 -40.73
CA PRO A 307 -2.88 -13.03 -41.75
C PRO A 307 -3.79 -11.82 -41.50
N GLN A 308 -3.28 -10.64 -41.85
CA GLN A 308 -4.07 -9.42 -41.87
C GLN A 308 -5.18 -9.53 -42.94
N LYS A 309 -6.43 -9.38 -42.52
CA LYS A 309 -7.61 -9.51 -43.41
C LYS A 309 -8.12 -8.20 -43.98
N LYS A 310 -7.92 -7.10 -43.25
CA LYS A 310 -8.34 -5.76 -43.70
C LYS A 310 -7.47 -5.27 -44.86
N ASP A 311 -8.01 -4.30 -45.57
CA ASP A 311 -7.30 -3.54 -46.58
C ASP A 311 -6.01 -2.91 -46.00
N PRO A 312 -4.87 -2.97 -46.73
CA PRO A 312 -3.61 -2.42 -46.26
C PRO A 312 -3.67 -0.95 -45.85
N ASP A 313 -4.38 -0.09 -46.58
CA ASP A 313 -4.45 1.34 -46.30
C ASP A 313 -5.20 1.63 -45.00
N ILE A 314 -6.26 0.86 -44.74
CA ILE A 314 -6.99 0.94 -43.47
C ILE A 314 -6.07 0.55 -42.31
N ILE A 315 -5.31 -0.55 -42.44
CA ILE A 315 -4.40 -1.02 -41.39
C ILE A 315 -3.28 -0.02 -41.14
N MET A 316 -2.70 0.54 -42.20
CA MET A 316 -1.65 1.56 -42.10
C MET A 316 -2.17 2.76 -41.33
N ASN A 317 -3.33 3.30 -41.70
CA ASN A 317 -3.95 4.43 -41.01
C ASN A 317 -4.30 4.12 -39.54
N GLU A 318 -4.86 2.94 -39.24
CA GLU A 318 -5.15 2.49 -37.87
C GLU A 318 -3.87 2.40 -37.03
N ALA A 319 -2.79 1.84 -37.58
CA ALA A 319 -1.52 1.69 -36.89
C ALA A 319 -0.85 3.05 -36.60
N LEU A 320 -0.86 3.96 -37.58
CA LEU A 320 -0.39 5.33 -37.39
C LEU A 320 -1.23 6.00 -36.30
N LYS A 321 -2.56 6.06 -36.43
CA LYS A 321 -3.47 6.69 -35.46
C LYS A 321 -3.35 6.12 -34.04
N THR A 322 -2.95 4.86 -33.86
CA THR A 322 -2.81 4.25 -32.53
C THR A 322 -1.51 4.63 -31.81
N SER A 323 -0.45 4.99 -32.55
CA SER A 323 0.89 5.17 -31.96
C SER A 323 1.66 6.31 -32.61
N ALA A 324 1.79 7.44 -31.91
CA ALA A 324 2.63 8.57 -32.32
C ALA A 324 4.09 8.16 -32.56
N VAL A 325 4.62 7.22 -31.78
CA VAL A 325 5.95 6.63 -32.00
C VAL A 325 6.05 5.91 -33.35
N ALA A 326 4.99 5.18 -33.75
CA ALA A 326 5.00 4.43 -35.00
C ALA A 326 4.89 5.39 -36.18
N GLU A 327 4.01 6.39 -36.07
CA GLU A 327 3.88 7.48 -37.04
C GLU A 327 5.20 8.20 -37.27
N HIS A 328 5.83 8.69 -36.21
CA HIS A 328 7.11 9.35 -36.33
C HIS A 328 8.19 8.45 -36.94
N ALA A 329 8.31 7.19 -36.50
CA ALA A 329 9.29 6.25 -37.05
C ALA A 329 9.09 6.01 -38.56
N VAL A 330 7.85 5.98 -39.02
CA VAL A 330 7.53 5.89 -40.45
C VAL A 330 7.95 7.18 -41.16
N THR A 331 7.56 8.33 -40.65
CA THR A 331 7.86 9.65 -41.26
C THR A 331 9.36 9.93 -41.36
N CYS A 332 10.15 9.54 -40.36
CA CYS A 332 11.61 9.74 -40.39
C CYS A 332 12.39 8.56 -41.00
N GLY A 333 11.71 7.56 -41.58
CA GLY A 333 12.36 6.43 -42.25
C GLY A 333 13.11 5.49 -41.32
N LYS A 334 12.77 5.48 -40.03
CA LYS A 334 13.45 4.70 -38.98
C LYS A 334 12.75 3.38 -38.70
N THR A 335 13.49 2.48 -38.08
CA THR A 335 13.06 1.11 -37.75
C THR A 335 13.00 0.88 -36.24
N GLU A 336 12.58 -0.30 -35.81
CA GLU A 336 12.58 -0.68 -34.40
C GLU A 336 13.97 -0.59 -33.74
N LYS A 337 15.05 -0.72 -34.52
CA LYS A 337 16.43 -0.66 -34.02
C LYS A 337 16.88 0.77 -33.72
N ASP A 338 16.19 1.74 -34.29
CA ASP A 338 16.46 3.17 -34.12
C ASP A 338 15.70 3.78 -32.93
N LEU A 339 14.88 2.96 -32.25
CA LEU A 339 14.07 3.37 -31.12
C LEU A 339 14.65 2.77 -29.85
N SER A 340 14.78 3.60 -28.82
CA SER A 340 15.17 3.18 -27.48
C SER A 340 14.16 3.70 -26.46
N VAL A 341 13.95 2.97 -25.37
CA VAL A 341 13.03 3.37 -24.30
C VAL A 341 13.78 3.53 -22.99
N SER A 342 13.45 4.58 -22.24
CA SER A 342 14.03 4.87 -20.93
C SER A 342 12.94 5.22 -19.93
N LYS A 343 13.19 4.92 -18.65
CA LYS A 343 12.31 5.28 -17.55
C LYS A 343 12.61 6.71 -17.13
N VAL A 344 11.62 7.59 -17.19
CA VAL A 344 11.74 8.97 -16.72
C VAL A 344 11.52 9.02 -15.21
N CYS A 345 10.36 8.54 -14.75
CA CYS A 345 10.09 8.41 -13.33
C CYS A 345 9.09 7.29 -13.03
N ARG A 346 9.12 6.77 -11.80
CA ARG A 346 8.12 5.81 -11.30
C ARG A 346 6.94 6.56 -10.68
N GLU A 347 5.73 6.17 -11.05
CA GLU A 347 4.50 6.65 -10.41
C GLU A 347 3.41 5.60 -10.60
N THR A 348 2.95 4.99 -9.51
CA THR A 348 1.92 3.95 -9.56
C THR A 348 0.52 4.53 -9.50
N ASN A 349 0.35 5.72 -8.91
CA ASN A 349 -0.95 6.38 -8.86
C ASN A 349 -1.31 6.94 -10.24
N TYR A 350 -2.42 6.48 -10.81
CA TYR A 350 -2.87 6.85 -12.15
C TYR A 350 -2.99 8.37 -12.34
N GLN A 351 -3.64 9.08 -11.41
CA GLN A 351 -3.86 10.52 -11.51
C GLN A 351 -2.55 11.31 -11.44
N ARG A 352 -1.67 10.98 -10.47
CA ARG A 352 -0.35 11.62 -10.36
C ARG A 352 0.52 11.35 -11.57
N LYS A 353 0.41 10.17 -12.16
CA LYS A 353 1.18 9.77 -13.34
C LYS A 353 0.73 10.56 -14.58
N LYS A 354 -0.58 10.76 -14.77
CA LYS A 354 -1.12 11.65 -15.82
C LYS A 354 -0.61 13.07 -15.68
N ILE A 355 -0.63 13.61 -14.46
CA ILE A 355 -0.09 14.95 -14.17
C ILE A 355 1.41 15.01 -14.49
N LYS A 356 2.20 14.03 -14.05
CA LYS A 356 3.63 13.96 -14.34
C LYS A 356 3.92 13.88 -15.84
N GLU A 357 3.21 13.02 -16.57
CA GLU A 357 3.30 12.92 -18.03
C GLU A 357 3.09 14.30 -18.69
N ALA A 358 2.04 15.01 -18.31
CA ALA A 358 1.75 16.35 -18.80
C ALA A 358 2.87 17.35 -18.54
N PHE A 359 3.42 17.37 -17.31
CA PHE A 359 4.57 18.21 -16.99
C PHE A 359 5.79 17.89 -17.85
N TYR A 360 6.11 16.61 -18.04
CA TYR A 360 7.24 16.21 -18.88
C TYR A 360 7.03 16.58 -20.36
N ILE A 361 5.83 16.40 -20.90
CA ILE A 361 5.50 16.83 -22.28
C ILE A 361 5.67 18.35 -22.42
N ARG A 362 5.17 19.13 -21.46
CA ARG A 362 5.23 20.60 -21.52
C ARG A 362 6.65 21.18 -21.45
N HIS A 363 7.55 20.52 -20.70
CA HIS A 363 8.90 21.05 -20.42
C HIS A 363 10.00 20.41 -21.27
N ASN A 364 9.67 19.48 -22.17
CA ASN A 364 10.66 18.80 -23.02
C ASN A 364 10.22 18.77 -24.48
N PRO A 365 11.14 18.94 -25.45
CA PRO A 365 10.84 18.72 -26.85
C PRO A 365 10.30 17.30 -27.07
N ASN A 366 9.17 17.18 -27.77
CA ASN A 366 8.53 15.90 -27.96
C ASN A 366 7.74 15.80 -29.27
N ILE A 367 7.40 14.58 -29.65
CA ILE A 367 6.61 14.22 -30.84
C ILE A 367 5.17 13.80 -30.50
N ASN A 368 4.69 14.13 -29.28
CA ASN A 368 3.33 13.80 -28.88
C ASN A 368 2.31 14.59 -29.71
N ARG A 369 1.12 14.01 -29.93
CA ARG A 369 0.06 14.65 -30.72
C ARG A 369 -0.74 15.70 -29.96
N ASP A 370 -0.92 15.44 -28.66
CA ASP A 370 -1.77 16.24 -27.80
C ASP A 370 -0.91 16.88 -26.73
N GLU A 371 -1.16 18.16 -26.44
CA GLU A 371 -0.77 18.77 -25.17
C GLU A 371 -1.62 18.11 -24.07
N VAL A 372 -1.12 17.02 -23.50
CA VAL A 372 -1.91 16.21 -22.56
C VAL A 372 -2.16 17.03 -21.28
N SER A 373 -3.43 17.31 -20.99
CA SER A 373 -4.00 17.92 -19.76
C SER A 373 -3.45 19.30 -19.37
N GLU A 374 -4.35 20.30 -19.28
CA GLU A 374 -4.07 21.64 -18.76
C GLU A 374 -3.48 21.57 -17.35
N VAL A 375 -2.15 21.52 -17.27
CA VAL A 375 -1.44 21.80 -16.04
C VAL A 375 -1.61 23.30 -15.80
N SER A 376 -2.17 23.66 -14.65
CA SER A 376 -2.34 25.06 -14.25
C SER A 376 -1.03 25.83 -14.38
N GLU A 377 -1.11 27.02 -15.00
CA GLU A 377 0.04 27.91 -15.19
C GLU A 377 0.71 28.32 -13.87
N ALA A 378 0.00 28.23 -12.75
CA ALA A 378 0.53 28.47 -11.42
C ALA A 378 1.75 27.60 -11.06
N TRP A 379 1.92 26.44 -11.72
CA TRP A 379 3.05 25.55 -11.49
C TRP A 379 4.31 25.91 -12.30
N ILE A 380 4.18 26.73 -13.34
CA ILE A 380 5.27 27.07 -14.27
C ILE A 380 6.48 27.70 -13.56
N PRO A 381 6.31 28.69 -12.66
CA PRO A 381 7.46 29.30 -11.99
C PRO A 381 8.22 28.27 -11.12
N ILE A 382 7.50 27.36 -10.47
CA ILE A 382 8.07 26.35 -9.59
C ILE A 382 8.79 25.26 -10.41
N SER A 383 8.21 24.82 -11.53
CA SER A 383 8.85 23.81 -12.38
C SER A 383 10.14 24.34 -13.01
N HIS A 384 10.18 25.61 -13.44
CA HIS A 384 11.40 26.22 -13.95
C HIS A 384 12.47 26.40 -12.87
N LEU A 385 12.11 26.87 -11.67
CA LEU A 385 13.07 27.08 -10.59
C LEU A 385 13.72 25.77 -10.11
N THR A 386 12.93 24.68 -10.10
CA THR A 386 13.38 23.41 -9.52
C THR A 386 13.93 22.43 -10.56
N GLU A 387 13.72 22.68 -11.85
CA GLU A 387 14.07 21.79 -12.97
C GLU A 387 13.53 20.34 -12.81
N CYS A 388 12.52 20.13 -11.96
CA CYS A 388 12.05 18.79 -11.56
C CYS A 388 11.45 17.95 -12.71
N PHE A 389 11.18 18.57 -13.85
CA PHE A 389 10.55 17.94 -15.02
C PHE A 389 11.41 18.04 -16.28
N THR A 390 12.68 18.44 -16.15
CA THR A 390 13.62 18.47 -17.28
C THR A 390 14.26 17.08 -17.45
N ILE A 391 14.15 16.50 -18.64
CA ILE A 391 14.86 15.26 -18.99
C ILE A 391 16.30 15.66 -19.32
N THR A 392 17.19 15.67 -18.32
CA THR A 392 18.61 15.93 -18.59
C THR A 392 19.23 14.71 -19.28
N ASN A 393 19.78 14.90 -20.48
CA ASN A 393 20.64 13.93 -21.18
C ASN A 393 22.00 13.72 -20.47
N ARG A 394 22.07 13.80 -19.13
CA ARG A 394 23.26 13.38 -18.40
C ARG A 394 23.26 11.86 -18.32
N PRO A 395 24.36 11.18 -18.71
CA PRO A 395 24.46 9.74 -18.61
C PRO A 395 24.55 9.38 -17.13
N HIS A 396 23.41 9.23 -16.47
CA HIS A 396 23.36 8.31 -15.35
C HIS A 396 23.64 6.93 -15.92
N ARG A 397 24.69 6.27 -15.40
CA ARG A 397 25.06 4.90 -15.71
C ARG A 397 23.84 3.98 -15.51
N PHE A 398 23.01 3.85 -16.53
CA PHE A 398 21.93 2.90 -16.61
C PHE A 398 22.06 2.21 -17.95
N HIS A 399 22.24 0.89 -17.86
CA HIS A 399 22.49 0.01 -18.98
C HIS A 399 21.49 0.23 -20.11
N THR A 400 22.00 0.65 -21.25
CA THR A 400 21.29 0.62 -22.52
C THR A 400 20.96 -0.84 -22.82
N ILE A 401 19.67 -1.18 -22.87
CA ILE A 401 19.23 -2.53 -23.19
C ILE A 401 19.41 -2.74 -24.70
N THR A 402 20.54 -3.32 -25.09
CA THR A 402 20.72 -3.95 -26.40
C THR A 402 20.50 -5.44 -26.26
N HIS A 403 19.57 -6.00 -27.05
CA HIS A 403 19.34 -7.44 -27.14
C HIS A 403 20.62 -8.20 -27.55
N PRO A 404 21.09 -9.22 -26.82
CA PRO A 404 22.17 -10.07 -27.31
C PRO A 404 21.62 -11.10 -28.31
N ARG A 405 22.21 -11.16 -29.50
CA ARG A 405 22.21 -12.36 -30.35
C ARG A 405 23.37 -13.23 -29.87
N GLY A 406 23.09 -14.50 -29.59
CA GLY A 406 24.13 -15.48 -29.28
C GLY A 406 24.99 -15.78 -30.49
N SER A 407 26.29 -15.97 -30.28
CA SER A 407 26.97 -17.27 -30.43
C SER A 407 28.48 -17.10 -30.25
N GLU A 408 29.06 -18.18 -29.73
CA GLU A 408 30.47 -18.59 -29.80
C GLU A 408 31.50 -17.94 -28.88
N GLY A 409 32.18 -18.84 -28.16
CA GLY A 409 33.13 -18.52 -27.12
C GLY A 409 34.55 -18.35 -27.63
N THR A 410 35.36 -17.80 -26.76
CA THR A 410 36.81 -18.05 -26.73
C THR A 410 37.29 -17.73 -25.32
N ARG A 411 37.99 -18.70 -24.72
CA ARG A 411 38.75 -18.55 -23.48
C ARG A 411 39.81 -17.46 -23.66
N SER A 412 39.98 -16.57 -22.70
CA SER A 412 41.30 -15.98 -22.41
C SER A 412 41.40 -15.51 -20.96
N ARG A 413 42.31 -16.19 -20.26
CA ARG A 413 43.23 -15.80 -19.17
C ARG A 413 42.94 -14.52 -18.36
N GLY A 414 42.94 -14.73 -17.05
CA GLY A 414 42.80 -13.71 -16.02
C GLY A 414 44.01 -12.81 -15.84
N ILE A 415 43.78 -11.77 -15.04
CA ILE A 415 44.77 -10.93 -14.41
C ILE A 415 44.22 -10.60 -13.02
N ASP A 416 45.00 -10.98 -12.01
CA ASP A 416 44.81 -10.69 -10.59
C ASP A 416 44.71 -9.18 -10.32
N LEU A 417 43.80 -8.80 -9.42
CA LEU A 417 43.88 -7.54 -8.70
C LEU A 417 43.68 -7.80 -7.21
N GLN A 418 44.71 -7.42 -6.46
CA GLN A 418 44.93 -7.66 -5.04
C GLN A 418 43.88 -6.97 -4.16
N ASP A 419 43.35 -7.74 -3.21
CA ASP A 419 42.55 -7.30 -2.08
C ASP A 419 43.47 -6.61 -1.05
N ASN A 420 43.27 -5.31 -0.83
CA ASN A 420 43.85 -4.58 0.29
C ASN A 420 42.74 -4.20 1.27
N THR A 421 42.45 -5.10 2.21
CA THR A 421 41.67 -4.81 3.43
C THR A 421 42.63 -4.79 4.62
N PRO A 422 42.72 -3.70 5.42
CA PRO A 422 43.45 -3.73 6.68
C PRO A 422 42.61 -4.41 7.75
N THR A 423 43.13 -5.52 8.24
CA THR A 423 42.66 -6.24 9.42
C THR A 423 42.94 -5.42 10.68
N ALA A 424 41.96 -5.25 11.57
CA ALA A 424 42.18 -4.79 12.94
C ALA A 424 42.03 -6.01 13.89
N PRO A 425 42.92 -6.14 14.90
CA PRO A 425 43.07 -7.37 15.69
C PRO A 425 42.01 -7.50 16.79
N GLY A 426 41.62 -8.75 17.05
CA GLY A 426 40.80 -9.13 18.19
C GLY A 426 41.57 -9.22 19.50
N HIS A 427 40.80 -9.33 20.58
CA HIS A 427 41.03 -9.88 21.94
C HIS A 427 40.00 -9.16 22.85
N THR A 428 39.28 -9.77 23.80
CA THR A 428 39.34 -11.07 24.49
C THR A 428 38.01 -11.29 25.23
N HIS A 429 37.69 -12.56 25.49
CA HIS A 429 36.67 -13.03 26.41
C HIS A 429 36.78 -12.44 27.84
N VAL A 430 35.64 -12.05 28.42
CA VAL A 430 35.00 -12.63 29.63
C VAL A 430 33.49 -12.52 29.46
#